data_AF-A0A0J7KY64-F1
#
_entry.id   AF-A0A0J7KY64-F1
#
_cell.length_a   1.000
_cell.length_b   1.000
_cell.length_c   1.000
_cell.angle_alpha   90.00
_cell.angle_beta   90.00
_cell.angle_gamma   90.00
#
_symmetry.space_group_name_H-M   'P 1'
#
loop_
_entity.id
_entity.type
_entity.pdbx_description
1 polymer ?
#
loop_
_entity_poly.entity_id
_entity_poly.type
_entity_poly.pdbx_seq_one_letter_code
_entity_poly.pdbx_strand_id
1 'polypeptide(L)'
;MLSQVSKGHDEDVLTLQYTNENFSTEIKKKNHFVMFYAPWCGHCQRLGPTWEQLAEMSNEEDSNIRIAKVDCTTESTLCSEQDVTGYPTLKFYKIGETRGIKFRGTRDLPSLTSFINEQLGSSSMVEDVAPSPPEAVNGLLELTENTFEKHVSSGHHFVKFYAPWCGHCQKLAPTWDELANSLRNDDVIDKYTGQRTHEELKAYVSMMLGKDADESSRKSENTDGVPHAILSLTADSFKHGIEKGFSFVKFFAPWCGHCKRLAPTWEELGKKFFANNNVNIVKVDCTLDVSKQLCNEQEVDGFPTLYLYRDGRKVSEYNGSRNLDDLYDFVINHLQKSHDEL
;
A
#
# COMPACT_ATOMS: atom_id res chain seq x y z
N MET A 1 -65.76 -6.42 3.34
CA MET A 1 -64.66 -7.24 2.83
C MET A 1 -63.41 -6.37 2.83
N LEU A 2 -62.52 -6.59 3.81
CA LEU A 2 -61.22 -5.94 3.90
C LEU A 2 -60.28 -6.69 2.95
N SER A 3 -59.78 -6.02 1.92
CA SER A 3 -58.72 -6.54 1.06
C SER A 3 -57.38 -6.15 1.69
N GLN A 4 -56.59 -7.17 2.03
CA GLN A 4 -55.26 -7.07 2.61
C GLN A 4 -54.28 -6.55 1.54
N VAL A 5 -53.62 -5.43 1.83
CA VAL A 5 -52.40 -5.01 1.14
C VAL A 5 -51.23 -5.66 1.90
N SER A 6 -50.55 -6.59 1.24
CA SER A 6 -49.36 -7.27 1.76
C SER A 6 -48.21 -6.28 1.89
N LYS A 7 -47.77 -6.07 3.14
CA LYS A 7 -46.53 -5.35 3.48
C LYS A 7 -45.32 -6.06 2.85
N GLY A 8 -44.64 -5.39 1.93
CA GLY A 8 -43.25 -5.66 1.58
C GLY A 8 -42.34 -4.93 2.58
N HIS A 9 -41.28 -5.61 3.01
CA HIS A 9 -40.28 -5.13 3.96
C HIS A 9 -39.41 -4.07 3.27
N ASP A 10 -39.62 -2.79 3.61
CA ASP A 10 -38.69 -1.71 3.26
C ASP A 10 -37.70 -1.62 4.43
N GLU A 11 -36.49 -2.14 4.26
CA GLU A 11 -35.38 -1.85 5.17
C GLU A 11 -34.94 -0.42 4.89
N ASP A 12 -34.92 0.44 5.92
CA ASP A 12 -34.51 1.85 5.82
C ASP A 12 -33.12 1.99 5.17
N VAL A 13 -33.08 2.23 3.85
CA VAL A 13 -31.83 2.49 3.12
C VAL A 13 -31.38 3.91 3.45
N LEU A 14 -30.44 4.03 4.38
CA LEU A 14 -29.89 5.32 4.85
C LEU A 14 -28.99 6.01 3.81
N THR A 15 -28.50 5.27 2.82
CA THR A 15 -27.76 5.84 1.69
C THR A 15 -28.69 6.56 0.70
N LEU A 16 -28.37 7.81 0.37
CA LEU A 16 -29.12 8.59 -0.61
C LEU A 16 -28.91 8.07 -2.05
N GLN A 17 -29.97 7.99 -2.83
CA GLN A 17 -29.89 7.64 -4.25
C GLN A 17 -29.86 8.89 -5.13
N TYR A 18 -28.81 9.05 -5.92
CA TYR A 18 -28.69 10.14 -6.88
C TYR A 18 -28.91 9.69 -8.33
N THR A 19 -29.51 10.59 -9.09
CA THR A 19 -29.89 10.45 -10.49
C THR A 19 -29.37 11.66 -11.28
N ASN A 20 -29.45 11.59 -12.62
CA ASN A 20 -29.13 12.72 -13.49
C ASN A 20 -29.86 14.02 -13.08
N GLU A 21 -31.08 13.91 -12.54
CA GLU A 21 -31.92 15.06 -12.20
C GLU A 21 -31.50 15.77 -10.91
N ASN A 22 -31.16 15.01 -9.86
CA ASN A 22 -30.90 15.59 -8.54
C ASN A 22 -29.41 15.83 -8.26
N PHE A 23 -28.50 15.05 -8.85
CA PHE A 23 -27.08 15.04 -8.49
C PHE A 23 -26.45 16.44 -8.50
N SER A 24 -26.62 17.17 -9.60
CA SER A 24 -26.02 18.50 -9.79
C SER A 24 -26.56 19.56 -8.83
N THR A 25 -27.77 19.36 -8.31
CA THR A 25 -28.41 20.26 -7.35
C THR A 25 -28.02 19.92 -5.91
N GLU A 26 -27.88 18.63 -5.59
CA GLU A 26 -27.54 18.17 -4.25
C GLU A 26 -26.08 18.50 -3.91
N ILE A 27 -25.13 18.25 -4.81
CA ILE A 27 -23.70 18.53 -4.58
C ILE A 27 -23.37 20.00 -4.31
N LYS A 28 -24.28 20.92 -4.64
CA LYS A 28 -24.14 22.35 -4.36
C LYS A 28 -24.56 22.74 -2.94
N LYS A 29 -25.34 21.90 -2.25
CA LYS A 29 -25.94 22.22 -0.93
C LYS A 29 -25.05 21.83 0.25
N LYS A 30 -24.30 20.73 0.12
CA LYS A 30 -23.46 20.15 1.20
C LYS A 30 -22.23 19.47 0.59
N ASN A 31 -21.31 18.98 1.43
CA ASN A 31 -20.29 18.04 0.96
C ASN A 31 -20.93 16.68 0.69
N HIS A 32 -20.42 15.93 -0.29
CA HIS A 32 -20.96 14.63 -0.67
C HIS A 32 -19.86 13.61 -0.86
N PHE A 33 -20.06 12.38 -0.37
CA PHE A 33 -19.25 11.24 -0.75
C PHE A 33 -20.12 10.24 -1.50
N VAL A 34 -19.82 10.03 -2.78
CA VAL A 34 -20.70 9.36 -3.74
C VAL A 34 -20.04 8.09 -4.26
N MET A 35 -20.77 6.97 -4.17
CA MET A 35 -20.42 5.69 -4.78
C MET A 35 -21.10 5.52 -6.14
N PHE A 36 -20.30 5.50 -7.19
CA PHE A 36 -20.74 5.13 -8.54
C PHE A 36 -20.60 3.62 -8.72
N TYR A 37 -21.71 2.91 -8.92
CA TYR A 37 -21.77 1.45 -8.87
C TYR A 37 -22.59 0.85 -10.01
N ALA A 38 -22.52 -0.48 -10.13
CA ALA A 38 -23.44 -1.28 -10.94
C ALA A 38 -24.01 -2.43 -10.09
N PRO A 39 -25.32 -2.76 -10.15
CA PRO A 39 -25.94 -3.77 -9.29
C PRO A 39 -25.33 -5.17 -9.42
N TRP A 40 -24.87 -5.53 -10.62
CA TRP A 40 -24.24 -6.82 -10.92
C TRP A 40 -22.76 -6.88 -10.53
N CYS A 41 -22.16 -5.78 -10.09
CA CYS A 41 -20.74 -5.75 -9.75
C CYS A 41 -20.47 -6.32 -8.36
N GLY A 42 -19.79 -7.48 -8.30
CA GLY A 42 -19.45 -8.13 -7.04
C GLY A 42 -18.58 -7.27 -6.09
N HIS A 43 -17.75 -6.37 -6.60
CA HIS A 43 -17.01 -5.40 -5.76
C HIS A 43 -17.92 -4.37 -5.10
N CYS A 44 -18.97 -3.94 -5.79
CA CYS A 44 -19.97 -3.01 -5.27
C CYS A 44 -20.82 -3.69 -4.20
N GLN A 45 -21.27 -4.91 -4.47
CA GLN A 45 -22.04 -5.72 -3.52
C GLN A 45 -21.27 -5.96 -2.21
N ARG A 46 -19.96 -6.24 -2.29
CA ARG A 46 -19.10 -6.40 -1.09
C ARG A 46 -18.91 -5.11 -0.29
N LEU A 47 -18.88 -3.95 -0.97
CA LEU A 47 -18.78 -2.65 -0.31
C LEU A 47 -20.12 -2.18 0.26
N GLY A 48 -21.24 -2.66 -0.27
CA GLY A 48 -22.59 -2.26 0.12
C GLY A 48 -22.81 -2.17 1.64
N PRO A 49 -22.55 -3.22 2.43
CA PRO A 49 -22.77 -3.18 3.88
C PRO A 49 -21.94 -2.09 4.59
N THR A 50 -20.67 -1.92 4.20
CA THR A 50 -19.80 -0.87 4.76
C THR A 50 -20.26 0.53 4.35
N TRP A 51 -20.79 0.67 3.13
CA TRP A 51 -21.30 1.94 2.63
C TRP A 51 -22.59 2.36 3.35
N GLU A 52 -23.51 1.42 3.59
CA GLU A 52 -24.72 1.69 4.37
C GLU A 52 -24.39 2.04 5.83
N GLN A 53 -23.42 1.35 6.45
CA GLN A 53 -22.93 1.71 7.79
C GLN A 53 -22.32 3.11 7.82
N LEU A 54 -21.56 3.50 6.78
CA LEU A 54 -21.01 4.85 6.68
C LEU A 54 -22.12 5.90 6.54
N ALA A 55 -23.16 5.59 5.75
CA ALA A 55 -24.33 6.44 5.59
C ALA A 55 -25.10 6.61 6.91
N GLU A 56 -25.32 5.53 7.65
CA GLU A 56 -25.96 5.55 8.97
C GLU A 56 -25.26 6.51 9.93
N MET A 57 -23.93 6.51 9.94
CA MET A 57 -23.14 7.39 10.82
C MET A 57 -23.02 8.84 10.33
N SER A 58 -23.32 9.12 9.06
CA SER A 58 -22.97 10.40 8.41
C SER A 58 -24.17 11.19 7.90
N ASN A 59 -25.30 10.54 7.61
CA ASN A 59 -26.49 11.17 7.02
C ASN A 59 -27.46 11.76 8.07
N GLU A 60 -26.97 12.15 9.24
CA GLU A 60 -27.74 12.89 10.24
C GLU A 60 -28.19 14.28 9.71
N GLU A 61 -29.33 14.81 10.16
CA GLU A 61 -29.90 16.06 9.60
C GLU A 61 -28.90 17.23 9.61
N ASP A 62 -28.18 17.39 10.72
CA ASP A 62 -27.21 18.47 10.97
C ASP A 62 -25.80 18.22 10.41
N SER A 63 -25.55 17.04 9.84
CA SER A 63 -24.25 16.72 9.24
C SER A 63 -23.93 17.57 8.01
N ASN A 64 -22.67 17.97 7.88
CA ASN A 64 -22.15 18.74 6.74
C ASN A 64 -21.73 17.86 5.54
N ILE A 65 -21.93 16.55 5.65
CA ILE A 65 -21.61 15.54 4.63
C ILE A 65 -22.85 14.69 4.34
N ARG A 66 -22.96 14.24 3.09
CA ARG A 66 -23.97 13.28 2.62
C ARG A 66 -23.31 12.10 1.93
N ILE A 67 -23.70 10.90 2.31
CA ILE A 67 -23.29 9.64 1.71
C ILE A 67 -24.37 9.20 0.73
N ALA A 68 -23.99 9.06 -0.54
CA ALA A 68 -24.90 8.77 -1.63
C ALA A 68 -24.35 7.69 -2.57
N LYS A 69 -25.22 7.15 -3.42
CA LYS A 69 -24.88 6.20 -4.47
C LYS A 69 -25.59 6.55 -5.79
N VAL A 70 -24.93 6.22 -6.89
CA VAL A 70 -25.41 6.41 -8.27
C VAL A 70 -25.29 5.07 -8.99
N ASP A 71 -26.41 4.58 -9.52
CA ASP A 71 -26.43 3.38 -10.35
C ASP A 71 -26.06 3.76 -11.80
N CYS A 72 -24.85 3.41 -12.22
CA CYS A 72 -24.37 3.73 -13.56
C CYS A 72 -24.97 2.87 -14.67
N THR A 73 -25.75 1.84 -14.33
CA THR A 73 -26.50 1.06 -15.32
C THR A 73 -27.77 1.78 -15.77
N THR A 74 -28.32 2.65 -14.92
CA THR A 74 -29.46 3.53 -15.27
C THR A 74 -28.98 4.94 -15.61
N GLU A 75 -28.05 5.49 -14.82
CA GLU A 75 -27.54 6.86 -14.94
C GLU A 75 -26.23 6.95 -15.73
N SER A 76 -26.17 6.27 -16.89
CA SER A 76 -24.94 6.14 -17.69
C SER A 76 -24.34 7.48 -18.14
N THR A 77 -25.17 8.48 -18.45
CA THR A 77 -24.74 9.85 -18.81
C THR A 77 -24.00 10.52 -17.65
N LEU A 78 -24.63 10.59 -16.47
CA LEU A 78 -23.99 11.13 -15.26
C LEU A 78 -22.66 10.44 -14.96
N CYS A 79 -22.60 9.11 -15.04
CA CYS A 79 -21.35 8.40 -14.77
C CYS A 79 -20.25 8.69 -15.80
N SER A 80 -20.63 8.87 -17.07
CA SER A 80 -19.69 9.27 -18.12
C SER A 80 -19.18 10.70 -17.91
N GLU A 81 -20.06 11.65 -17.59
CA GLU A 81 -19.69 13.05 -17.27
C GLU A 81 -18.78 13.14 -16.04
N GLN A 82 -18.94 12.22 -15.10
CA GLN A 82 -18.11 12.10 -13.91
C GLN A 82 -16.89 11.19 -14.13
N ASP A 83 -16.46 10.92 -15.36
CA ASP A 83 -15.25 10.14 -15.69
C ASP A 83 -15.19 8.78 -14.96
N VAL A 84 -16.32 8.08 -14.85
CA VAL A 84 -16.39 6.75 -14.22
C VAL A 84 -16.04 5.68 -15.26
N THR A 85 -14.85 5.10 -15.12
CA THR A 85 -14.34 4.05 -16.02
C THR A 85 -14.46 2.63 -15.46
N GLY A 86 -14.88 2.48 -14.20
CA GLY A 86 -15.00 1.18 -13.55
C GLY A 86 -15.71 1.26 -12.20
N TYR A 87 -16.14 0.10 -11.70
CA TYR A 87 -17.01 0.02 -10.51
C TYR A 87 -16.39 -0.79 -9.36
N PRO A 88 -16.59 -0.39 -8.09
CA PRO A 88 -17.12 0.92 -7.69
C PRO A 88 -16.05 2.03 -7.85
N THR A 89 -16.49 3.21 -8.28
CA THR A 89 -15.70 4.45 -8.22
C THR A 89 -16.27 5.33 -7.11
N LEU A 90 -15.42 5.79 -6.19
CA LEU A 90 -15.81 6.59 -5.04
C LEU A 90 -15.24 8.00 -5.20
N LYS A 91 -16.08 9.04 -5.07
CA LYS A 91 -15.67 10.43 -5.23
C LYS A 91 -16.27 11.33 -4.16
N PHE A 92 -15.44 12.23 -3.61
CA PHE A 92 -15.85 13.28 -2.68
C PHE A 92 -16.03 14.61 -3.40
N TYR A 93 -17.15 15.27 -3.17
CA TYR A 93 -17.49 16.58 -3.73
C TYR A 93 -17.55 17.57 -2.58
N LYS A 94 -16.66 18.57 -2.61
CA LYS A 94 -16.76 19.73 -1.72
C LYS A 94 -17.98 20.55 -2.12
N ILE A 95 -18.60 21.20 -1.14
CA ILE A 95 -19.79 22.04 -1.37
C ILE A 95 -19.55 23.04 -2.52
N GLY A 96 -20.40 22.98 -3.54
CA GLY A 96 -20.32 23.87 -4.70
C GLY A 96 -19.33 23.44 -5.80
N GLU A 97 -18.53 22.40 -5.58
CA GLU A 97 -17.66 21.83 -6.60
C GLU A 97 -18.37 20.77 -7.45
N THR A 98 -18.11 20.81 -8.76
CA THR A 98 -18.70 19.86 -9.72
C THR A 98 -17.80 18.68 -10.05
N ARG A 99 -16.50 18.77 -9.71
CA ARG A 99 -15.52 17.70 -9.92
C ARG A 99 -15.18 17.05 -8.59
N GLY A 100 -15.47 15.75 -8.49
CA GLY A 100 -15.19 14.99 -7.28
C GLY A 100 -13.73 14.52 -7.19
N ILE A 101 -13.17 14.59 -5.99
CA ILE A 101 -11.87 14.02 -5.63
C ILE A 101 -12.01 12.51 -5.50
N LYS A 102 -11.29 11.75 -6.32
CA LYS A 102 -11.36 10.29 -6.34
C LYS A 102 -10.69 9.69 -5.10
N PHE A 103 -11.43 8.87 -4.36
CA PHE A 103 -10.87 8.09 -3.26
C PHE A 103 -10.04 6.92 -3.79
N ARG A 104 -8.84 6.73 -3.22
CA ARG A 104 -7.86 5.70 -3.62
C ARG A 104 -7.44 4.79 -2.47
N GLY A 105 -8.04 4.95 -1.29
CA GLY A 105 -7.75 4.12 -0.11
C GLY A 105 -8.45 2.76 -0.14
N THR A 106 -8.31 2.03 0.96
CA THR A 106 -9.02 0.76 1.17
C THR A 106 -10.49 1.00 1.47
N ARG A 107 -11.35 0.05 1.10
CA ARG A 107 -12.82 0.20 1.15
C ARG A 107 -13.42 -0.27 2.48
N ASP A 108 -12.68 -0.11 3.57
CA ASP A 108 -13.12 -0.38 4.94
C ASP A 108 -13.57 0.90 5.64
N LEU A 109 -14.45 0.77 6.64
CA LEU A 109 -15.06 1.89 7.32
C LEU A 109 -14.04 2.90 7.89
N PRO A 110 -12.97 2.49 8.62
CA PRO A 110 -11.96 3.43 9.11
C PRO A 110 -11.34 4.29 8.00
N SER A 111 -10.96 3.66 6.88
CA SER A 111 -10.31 4.36 5.77
C SER A 111 -11.23 5.35 5.06
N LEU A 112 -12.52 5.00 4.92
CA LEU A 112 -13.53 5.90 4.36
C LEU A 112 -13.80 7.10 5.29
N THR A 113 -13.94 6.86 6.59
CA THR A 113 -14.15 7.90 7.60
C THR A 113 -12.96 8.84 7.72
N SER A 114 -11.73 8.31 7.74
CA SER A 114 -10.52 9.14 7.76
C SER A 114 -10.43 10.06 6.55
N PHE A 115 -10.75 9.56 5.36
CA PHE A 115 -10.77 10.37 4.15
C PHE A 115 -11.82 11.48 4.20
N ILE A 116 -13.04 11.18 4.67
CA ILE A 116 -14.07 12.21 4.87
C ILE A 116 -13.55 13.31 5.83
N ASN A 117 -12.98 12.92 6.97
CA ASN A 117 -12.47 13.86 7.96
C ASN A 117 -11.35 14.76 7.40
N GLU A 118 -10.44 14.21 6.60
CA GLU A 118 -9.40 14.96 5.92
C GLU A 118 -10.00 16.01 4.95
N GLN A 119 -10.98 15.60 4.14
CA GLN A 119 -11.62 16.50 3.19
C GLN A 119 -12.45 17.60 3.86
N LEU A 120 -13.08 17.31 5.00
CA LEU A 120 -13.85 18.27 5.80
C LEU A 120 -12.95 19.22 6.62
N GLY A 121 -11.81 18.74 7.11
CA GLY A 121 -10.83 19.52 7.87
C GLY A 121 -9.99 20.47 7.01
N SER A 122 -9.88 20.20 5.70
CA SER A 122 -9.20 21.07 4.73
C SER A 122 -10.07 22.27 4.28
N SER A 123 -10.73 22.91 5.25
CA SER A 123 -11.53 24.12 5.06
C SER A 123 -11.08 25.21 6.04
N SER A 124 -9.92 25.80 5.76
CA SER A 124 -9.53 27.15 6.19
C SER A 124 -8.28 27.55 5.40
N MET A 125 -8.28 28.77 4.88
CA MET A 125 -7.10 29.44 4.34
C MET A 125 -5.99 29.38 5.39
N VAL A 126 -4.79 28.90 5.03
CA VAL A 126 -3.64 28.90 5.94
C VAL A 126 -2.72 30.04 5.54
N GLU A 127 -2.84 31.15 6.28
CA GLU A 127 -1.74 32.08 6.50
C GLU A 127 -0.63 31.37 7.31
N ASP A 128 0.61 31.65 6.94
CA ASP A 128 1.83 31.16 7.58
C ASP A 128 1.87 31.41 9.10
N VAL A 129 1.73 30.35 9.90
CA VAL A 129 2.31 30.32 11.25
C VAL A 129 2.97 28.96 11.48
N ALA A 130 4.31 28.95 11.42
CA ALA A 130 5.12 27.75 11.63
C ALA A 130 5.00 27.25 13.08
N PRO A 131 4.62 25.98 13.33
CA PRO A 131 4.60 25.41 14.67
C PRO A 131 6.03 25.07 15.13
N SER A 132 6.36 25.45 16.37
CA SER A 132 7.62 25.10 17.04
C SER A 132 7.69 23.59 17.37
N PRO A 133 8.89 22.97 17.39
CA PRO A 133 9.02 21.53 17.66
C PRO A 133 8.62 21.14 19.10
N PRO A 134 8.00 19.96 19.31
CA PRO A 134 7.67 19.43 20.64
C PRO A 134 8.91 18.98 21.41
N GLU A 135 8.87 19.09 22.75
CA GLU A 135 9.92 18.62 23.65
C GLU A 135 9.86 17.10 23.85
N ALA A 136 11.03 16.45 23.92
CA ALA A 136 11.13 15.00 24.08
C ALA A 136 10.71 14.55 25.49
N VAL A 137 9.86 13.52 25.58
CA VAL A 137 9.53 12.85 26.86
C VAL A 137 10.25 11.50 26.88
N ASN A 138 11.11 11.28 27.88
CA ASN A 138 11.91 10.05 28.05
C ASN A 138 12.79 9.67 26.83
N GLY A 139 13.27 10.66 26.07
CA GLY A 139 14.11 10.44 24.88
C GLY A 139 13.34 10.03 23.63
N LEU A 140 12.01 9.94 23.72
CA LEU A 140 11.13 9.78 22.57
C LEU A 140 10.58 11.14 22.15
N LEU A 141 10.69 11.42 20.86
CA LEU A 141 10.09 12.56 20.21
C LEU A 141 8.87 12.06 19.44
N GLU A 142 7.69 12.53 19.82
CA GLU A 142 6.48 12.31 19.05
C GLU A 142 6.47 13.28 17.87
N LEU A 143 6.57 12.72 16.67
CA LEU A 143 6.58 13.49 15.43
C LEU A 143 5.17 13.52 14.85
N THR A 144 4.72 14.71 14.50
CA THR A 144 3.50 14.94 13.72
C THR A 144 3.88 15.24 12.28
N GLU A 145 2.91 15.24 11.38
CA GLU A 145 3.13 15.58 9.96
C GLU A 145 3.91 16.91 9.80
N ASN A 146 3.57 17.91 10.61
CA ASN A 146 4.17 19.24 10.56
C ASN A 146 5.58 19.32 11.17
N THR A 147 6.00 18.33 11.96
CA THR A 147 7.31 18.34 12.65
C THR A 147 8.26 17.27 12.12
N PHE A 148 7.72 16.27 11.42
CA PHE A 148 8.47 15.11 10.93
C PHE A 148 9.60 15.53 10.00
N GLU A 149 9.29 16.24 8.91
CA GLU A 149 10.27 16.59 7.87
C GLU A 149 11.43 17.42 8.44
N LYS A 150 11.10 18.43 9.25
CA LYS A 150 12.10 19.25 9.94
C LYS A 150 13.01 18.40 10.84
N HIS A 151 12.45 17.44 11.56
CA HIS A 151 13.19 16.65 12.53
C HIS A 151 14.06 15.56 11.88
N VAL A 152 13.57 14.91 10.81
CA VAL A 152 14.31 13.85 10.10
C VAL A 152 15.29 14.38 9.04
N SER A 153 15.23 15.66 8.71
CA SER A 153 16.08 16.29 7.67
C SER A 153 17.59 16.20 7.92
N SER A 154 18.02 15.96 9.17
CA SER A 154 19.43 15.82 9.54
C SER A 154 19.62 14.82 10.67
N GLY A 155 20.69 14.02 10.63
CA GLY A 155 21.00 13.02 11.66
C GLY A 155 20.48 11.63 11.33
N HIS A 156 20.77 10.66 12.19
CA HIS A 156 20.28 9.29 12.07
C HIS A 156 19.10 9.10 13.00
N HIS A 157 17.96 8.72 12.42
CA HIS A 157 16.69 8.61 13.14
C HIS A 157 16.19 7.18 13.09
N PHE A 158 15.71 6.69 14.22
CA PHE A 158 14.96 5.45 14.28
C PHE A 158 13.51 5.79 14.64
N VAL A 159 12.61 5.67 13.67
CA VAL A 159 11.23 6.18 13.78
C VAL A 159 10.23 5.02 13.76
N LYS A 160 9.37 4.96 14.78
CA LYS A 160 8.26 4.00 14.86
C LYS A 160 6.95 4.70 14.49
N PHE A 161 6.42 4.35 13.32
CA PHE A 161 5.03 4.66 12.98
C PHE A 161 4.10 3.71 13.75
N TYR A 162 3.12 4.25 14.47
CA TYR A 162 2.18 3.45 15.24
C TYR A 162 0.77 4.03 15.18
N ALA A 163 -0.21 3.20 15.54
CA ALA A 163 -1.58 3.63 15.77
C ALA A 163 -1.95 3.32 17.24
N PRO A 164 -2.61 4.23 17.97
CA PRO A 164 -2.95 4.04 19.39
C PRO A 164 -3.79 2.79 19.67
N TRP A 165 -4.59 2.34 18.70
CA TRP A 165 -5.47 1.17 18.80
C TRP A 165 -4.83 -0.14 18.33
N CYS A 166 -3.59 -0.12 17.82
CA CYS A 166 -2.95 -1.32 17.32
C CYS A 166 -2.35 -2.13 18.47
N GLY A 167 -2.95 -3.27 18.79
CA GLY A 167 -2.48 -4.15 19.87
C GLY A 167 -1.04 -4.65 19.68
N HIS A 168 -0.54 -4.78 18.45
CA HIS A 168 0.87 -5.12 18.21
C HIS A 168 1.80 -3.93 18.47
N CYS A 169 1.39 -2.70 18.15
CA CYS A 169 2.15 -1.49 18.45
C CYS A 169 2.19 -1.17 19.95
N GLN A 170 1.06 -1.40 20.64
CA GLN A 170 0.99 -1.27 22.10
C GLN A 170 1.94 -2.26 22.79
N LYS A 171 2.03 -3.50 22.29
CA LYS A 171 2.98 -4.50 22.79
C LYS A 171 4.44 -4.14 22.53
N LEU A 172 4.74 -3.41 21.45
CA LEU A 172 6.09 -2.93 21.14
C LEU A 172 6.48 -1.67 21.91
N ALA A 173 5.51 -0.92 22.46
CA ALA A 173 5.75 0.35 23.12
C ALA A 173 6.80 0.27 24.25
N PRO A 174 6.74 -0.70 25.19
CA PRO A 174 7.74 -0.80 26.26
C PRO A 174 9.16 -1.03 25.74
N THR A 175 9.34 -1.92 24.75
CA THR A 175 10.64 -2.19 24.13
C THR A 175 11.17 -0.99 23.36
N TRP A 176 10.28 -0.19 22.77
CA TRP A 176 10.64 1.03 22.07
C TRP A 176 11.12 2.12 23.03
N ASP A 177 10.48 2.23 24.20
CA ASP A 177 10.87 3.15 25.27
C ASP A 177 12.23 2.74 25.90
N GLU A 178 12.46 1.44 26.09
CA GLU A 178 13.74 0.90 26.55
C GLU A 178 14.87 1.17 25.55
N LEU A 179 14.61 0.96 24.26
CA LEU A 179 15.56 1.26 23.20
C LEU A 179 15.93 2.75 23.18
N ALA A 180 14.92 3.64 23.21
CA ALA A 180 15.16 5.07 23.25
C ALA A 180 16.01 5.48 24.45
N ASN A 181 15.75 4.92 25.64
CA ASN A 181 16.56 5.19 26.82
C ASN A 181 17.99 4.64 26.72
N SER A 182 18.19 3.47 26.10
CA SER A 182 19.53 2.90 25.90
C SER A 182 20.41 3.75 24.98
N LEU A 183 19.81 4.42 23.99
CA LEU A 183 20.49 5.29 23.03
C LEU A 183 20.72 6.72 23.54
N ARG A 184 20.19 7.10 24.71
CA ARG A 184 20.40 8.42 25.32
C ARG A 184 21.80 8.62 25.93
N ASN A 185 22.53 7.55 26.22
CA ASN A 185 23.79 7.61 26.96
C ASN A 185 25.05 7.55 26.10
N ASP A 186 24.95 7.56 24.76
CA ASP A 186 26.13 7.61 23.89
C ASP A 186 26.36 9.03 23.37
N ASP A 187 26.92 9.86 24.25
CA ASP A 187 27.63 11.08 23.87
C ASP A 187 29.12 10.89 24.21
N VAL A 188 29.92 10.39 23.25
CA VAL A 188 31.29 10.89 22.98
C VAL A 188 31.62 10.61 21.51
N ILE A 189 31.46 11.59 20.63
CA ILE A 189 32.25 11.61 19.39
C ILE A 189 33.65 12.03 19.81
N ASP A 190 34.57 11.07 19.97
CA ASP A 190 35.98 11.37 20.24
C ASP A 190 36.51 12.23 19.09
N LYS A 191 36.85 13.48 19.38
CA LYS A 191 37.43 14.39 18.41
C LYS A 191 38.77 13.81 17.95
N TYR A 192 38.87 13.43 16.69
CA TYR A 192 40.10 12.87 16.11
C TYR A 192 41.30 13.80 16.34
N THR A 193 42.30 13.33 17.08
CA THR A 193 43.54 14.06 17.45
C THR A 193 44.79 13.51 16.76
N GLY A 194 44.65 12.55 15.84
CA GLY A 194 45.75 11.90 15.11
C GLY A 194 46.32 12.72 13.94
N GLN A 195 47.32 12.17 13.24
CA GLN A 195 47.97 12.87 12.14
C GLN A 195 47.08 12.85 10.89
N ARG A 196 46.95 14.00 10.22
CA ARG A 196 46.03 14.17 9.07
C ARG A 196 46.58 13.59 7.76
N THR A 197 47.14 12.39 7.79
CA THR A 197 47.60 11.67 6.61
C THR A 197 46.46 10.82 6.05
N HIS A 198 46.53 10.49 4.75
CA HIS A 198 45.48 9.72 4.08
C HIS A 198 45.27 8.34 4.72
N GLU A 199 46.36 7.68 5.13
CA GLU A 199 46.33 6.33 5.67
C GLU A 199 45.74 6.28 7.09
N GLU A 200 46.09 7.22 7.98
CA GLU A 200 45.53 7.26 9.34
C GLU A 200 44.06 7.68 9.36
N LEU A 201 43.67 8.66 8.54
CA LEU A 201 42.27 9.08 8.45
C LEU A 201 41.40 7.96 7.88
N LYS A 202 41.92 7.21 6.89
CA LYS A 202 41.22 6.04 6.34
C LYS A 202 41.10 4.92 7.37
N ALA A 203 42.13 4.67 8.18
CA ALA A 203 42.09 3.68 9.26
C ALA A 203 41.10 4.07 10.36
N TYR A 204 41.11 5.34 10.79
CA TYR A 204 40.16 5.86 11.78
C TYR A 204 38.71 5.80 11.29
N VAL A 205 38.45 6.17 10.03
CA VAL A 205 37.12 6.05 9.42
C VAL A 205 36.70 4.58 9.31
N SER A 206 37.59 3.66 8.90
CA SER A 206 37.28 2.22 8.87
C SER A 206 36.97 1.65 10.27
N MET A 207 37.70 2.11 11.30
CA MET A 207 37.47 1.73 12.70
C MET A 207 36.12 2.25 13.21
N MET A 208 35.77 3.51 12.91
CA MET A 208 34.47 4.10 13.29
C MET A 208 33.30 3.49 12.52
N LEU A 209 33.54 2.98 11.31
CA LEU A 209 32.55 2.27 10.49
C LEU A 209 32.45 0.77 10.81
N GLY A 210 33.15 0.30 11.86
CA GLY A 210 33.01 -1.06 12.38
C GLY A 210 33.44 -2.15 11.41
N LYS A 211 34.48 -1.90 10.60
CA LYS A 211 35.10 -2.95 9.78
C LYS A 211 36.41 -3.36 10.43
N ASP A 212 36.40 -4.59 10.91
CA ASP A 212 37.50 -5.37 11.52
C ASP A 212 37.59 -5.31 13.06
N ALA A 213 36.68 -6.03 13.71
CA ALA A 213 36.97 -6.77 14.93
C ALA A 213 36.47 -8.21 14.77
N ASP A 214 37.42 -9.12 14.94
CA ASP A 214 37.50 -10.51 14.49
C ASP A 214 36.75 -11.52 15.39
N GLU A 215 36.56 -12.70 14.82
CA GLU A 215 36.31 -14.00 15.42
C GLU A 215 36.48 -14.12 16.94
N SER A 216 35.38 -14.40 17.62
CA SER A 216 35.20 -15.59 18.48
C SER A 216 34.05 -15.36 19.45
N SER A 217 33.20 -16.38 19.57
CA SER A 217 32.09 -16.53 20.52
C SER A 217 30.76 -15.82 20.20
N ARG A 218 30.01 -16.41 19.27
CA ARG A 218 28.60 -16.74 19.54
C ARG A 218 28.21 -18.00 18.77
N LYS A 219 27.80 -19.01 19.54
CA LYS A 219 27.37 -20.32 19.05
C LYS A 219 26.27 -20.18 18.01
N SER A 220 26.43 -20.99 16.97
CA SER A 220 25.53 -21.23 15.86
C SER A 220 24.09 -21.51 16.28
N GLU A 221 23.15 -20.77 15.71
CA GLU A 221 22.06 -21.44 14.99
C GLU A 221 22.44 -21.43 13.51
N ASN A 222 22.64 -22.64 13.02
CA ASN A 222 23.10 -22.95 11.69
C ASN A 222 21.97 -22.72 10.68
N THR A 223 22.13 -21.78 9.75
CA THR A 223 21.68 -22.04 8.38
C THR A 223 22.80 -21.58 7.43
N ASP A 224 23.43 -22.61 6.86
CA ASP A 224 24.42 -22.57 5.81
C ASP A 224 24.02 -21.66 4.64
N GLY A 225 25.02 -21.15 3.93
CA GLY A 225 24.84 -20.34 2.73
C GLY A 225 23.87 -20.97 1.73
N VAL A 226 22.68 -20.39 1.60
CA VAL A 226 21.77 -20.64 0.48
C VAL A 226 21.60 -19.30 -0.25
N PRO A 227 22.10 -19.19 -1.49
CA PRO A 227 21.84 -18.02 -2.33
C PRO A 227 20.33 -17.82 -2.41
N HIS A 228 19.86 -16.58 -2.30
CA HIS A 228 18.43 -16.31 -2.27
C HIS A 228 17.78 -16.80 -3.58
N ALA A 229 16.98 -17.86 -3.47
CA ALA A 229 16.27 -18.48 -4.59
C ALA A 229 15.17 -17.59 -5.19
N ILE A 230 14.92 -16.42 -4.58
CA ILE A 230 13.98 -15.40 -5.08
C ILE A 230 14.70 -14.06 -5.12
N LEU A 231 14.66 -13.40 -6.27
CA LEU A 231 15.16 -12.04 -6.44
C LEU A 231 14.07 -11.03 -6.04
N SER A 232 14.45 -10.00 -5.28
CA SER A 232 13.58 -8.87 -4.95
C SER A 232 14.04 -7.68 -5.78
N LEU A 233 13.20 -7.19 -6.69
CA LEU A 233 13.54 -6.07 -7.58
C LEU A 233 12.68 -4.83 -7.29
N THR A 234 13.25 -3.67 -7.59
CA THR A 234 12.63 -2.33 -7.58
C THR A 234 12.70 -1.73 -9.00
N ALA A 235 12.12 -0.55 -9.26
CA ALA A 235 12.18 0.05 -10.59
C ALA A 235 13.62 0.15 -11.15
N ASP A 236 14.58 0.55 -10.31
CA ASP A 236 15.98 0.73 -10.72
C ASP A 236 16.66 -0.57 -11.14
N SER A 237 16.32 -1.68 -10.50
CA SER A 237 16.94 -2.99 -10.74
C SER A 237 16.11 -3.90 -11.66
N PHE A 238 14.85 -3.54 -11.92
CA PHE A 238 13.90 -4.39 -12.64
C PHE A 238 14.37 -4.72 -14.04
N LYS A 239 14.68 -3.69 -14.85
CA LYS A 239 15.07 -3.85 -16.26
C LYS A 239 16.27 -4.77 -16.42
N HIS A 240 17.28 -4.61 -15.57
CA HIS A 240 18.47 -5.45 -15.60
C HIS A 240 18.19 -6.87 -15.08
N GLY A 241 17.39 -7.00 -14.01
CA GLY A 241 17.06 -8.30 -13.43
C GLY A 241 16.16 -9.20 -14.30
N ILE A 242 15.51 -8.64 -15.33
CA ILE A 242 14.72 -9.41 -16.31
C ILE A 242 15.38 -9.50 -17.70
N GLU A 243 16.60 -8.96 -17.86
CA GLU A 243 17.25 -8.77 -19.17
C GLU A 243 17.62 -10.08 -19.88
N LYS A 244 17.89 -11.15 -19.12
CA LYS A 244 18.37 -12.43 -19.67
C LYS A 244 17.55 -13.60 -19.17
N GLY A 245 17.23 -14.52 -20.07
CA GLY A 245 16.51 -15.74 -19.75
C GLY A 245 15.05 -15.47 -19.40
N PHE A 246 14.48 -16.34 -18.58
CA PHE A 246 13.10 -16.22 -18.13
C PHE A 246 13.05 -15.63 -16.72
N SER A 247 12.18 -14.65 -16.51
CA SER A 247 11.90 -14.09 -15.18
C SER A 247 10.41 -14.20 -14.91
N PHE A 248 10.03 -15.02 -13.92
CA PHE A 248 8.66 -15.12 -13.47
C PHE A 248 8.46 -14.21 -12.27
N VAL A 249 7.68 -13.14 -12.45
CA VAL A 249 7.62 -12.01 -11.53
C VAL A 249 6.27 -11.93 -10.83
N LYS A 250 6.29 -11.88 -9.49
CA LYS A 250 5.14 -11.60 -8.64
C LYS A 250 5.13 -10.13 -8.22
N PHE A 251 4.18 -9.38 -8.72
CA PHE A 251 3.84 -8.03 -8.24
C PHE A 251 2.87 -8.15 -7.07
N PHE A 252 3.21 -7.58 -5.92
CA PHE A 252 2.46 -7.79 -4.69
C PHE A 252 2.39 -6.55 -3.80
N ALA A 253 1.55 -6.62 -2.78
CA ALA A 253 1.52 -5.70 -1.65
C ALA A 253 1.66 -6.50 -0.34
N PRO A 254 2.46 -6.03 0.64
CA PRO A 254 2.75 -6.78 1.86
C PRO A 254 1.52 -6.95 2.75
N TRP A 255 0.54 -6.05 2.66
CA TRP A 255 -0.73 -6.13 3.38
C TRP A 255 -1.77 -7.03 2.70
N CYS A 256 -1.58 -7.42 1.43
CA CYS A 256 -2.58 -8.19 0.70
C CYS A 256 -2.64 -9.65 1.16
N GLY A 257 -3.81 -10.08 1.66
CA GLY A 257 -4.03 -11.45 2.14
C GLY A 257 -3.82 -12.53 1.07
N HIS A 258 -4.18 -12.25 -0.19
CA HIS A 258 -3.90 -13.18 -1.30
C HIS A 258 -2.40 -13.31 -1.59
N CYS A 259 -1.63 -12.23 -1.42
CA CYS A 259 -0.18 -12.25 -1.57
C CYS A 259 0.49 -13.04 -0.45
N LYS A 260 0.03 -12.86 0.79
CA LYS A 260 0.52 -13.61 1.96
C LYS A 260 0.27 -15.12 1.80
N ARG A 261 -0.91 -15.52 1.30
CA ARG A 261 -1.20 -16.94 1.02
C ARG A 261 -0.33 -17.55 -0.09
N LEU A 262 0.03 -16.77 -1.11
CA LEU A 262 0.90 -17.22 -2.19
C LEU A 262 2.40 -17.19 -1.81
N ALA A 263 2.79 -16.43 -0.80
CA ALA A 263 4.19 -16.28 -0.39
C ALA A 263 4.92 -17.63 -0.16
N PRO A 264 4.40 -18.59 0.63
CA PRO A 264 5.10 -19.87 0.84
C PRO A 264 5.27 -20.67 -0.46
N THR A 265 4.24 -20.74 -1.30
CA THR A 265 4.33 -21.42 -2.61
C THR A 265 5.33 -20.75 -3.54
N TRP A 266 5.44 -19.41 -3.49
CA TRP A 266 6.42 -18.66 -4.27
C TRP A 266 7.86 -18.97 -3.83
N GLU A 267 8.07 -19.16 -2.52
CA GLU A 267 9.36 -19.57 -1.95
C GLU A 267 9.75 -20.99 -2.36
N GLU A 268 8.80 -21.92 -2.35
CA GLU A 268 9.01 -23.28 -2.85
C GLU A 268 9.31 -23.31 -4.35
N LEU A 269 8.64 -22.46 -5.15
CA LEU A 269 8.92 -22.31 -6.57
C LEU A 269 10.34 -21.79 -6.81
N GLY A 270 10.77 -20.78 -6.05
CA GLY A 270 12.16 -20.31 -6.05
C GLY A 270 13.15 -21.45 -5.82
N LYS A 271 12.92 -22.28 -4.80
CA LYS A 271 13.77 -23.45 -4.50
C LYS A 271 13.81 -24.45 -5.66
N LYS A 272 12.68 -24.71 -6.36
CA LYS A 272 12.65 -25.61 -7.52
C LYS A 272 13.50 -25.11 -8.70
N PHE A 273 13.56 -23.80 -8.91
CA PHE A 273 14.34 -23.19 -10.00
C PHE A 273 15.74 -22.73 -9.57
N PHE A 274 16.12 -22.97 -8.31
CA PHE A 274 17.40 -22.53 -7.76
C PHE A 274 18.63 -23.00 -8.55
N ALA A 275 18.59 -24.23 -9.09
CA ALA A 275 19.68 -24.78 -9.90
C ALA A 275 19.56 -24.45 -11.41
N ASN A 276 18.50 -23.75 -11.82
CA ASN A 276 18.27 -23.39 -13.22
C ASN A 276 18.74 -21.97 -13.50
N ASN A 277 19.92 -21.84 -14.12
CA ASN A 277 20.53 -20.55 -14.42
C ASN A 277 19.78 -19.71 -15.47
N ASN A 278 18.74 -20.27 -16.11
CA ASN A 278 17.94 -19.59 -17.12
C ASN A 278 16.57 -19.13 -16.60
N VAL A 279 16.24 -19.40 -15.32
CA VAL A 279 14.97 -19.01 -14.71
C VAL A 279 15.19 -18.25 -13.42
N ASN A 280 14.68 -17.02 -13.37
CA ASN A 280 14.64 -16.20 -12.19
C ASN A 280 13.22 -16.18 -11.62
N ILE A 281 13.09 -16.48 -10.33
CA ILE A 281 11.84 -16.25 -9.59
C ILE A 281 11.97 -14.91 -8.88
N VAL A 282 11.04 -13.99 -9.16
CA VAL A 282 11.18 -12.58 -8.79
C VAL A 282 9.96 -12.11 -8.01
N LYS A 283 10.15 -11.18 -7.08
CA LYS A 283 9.08 -10.42 -6.43
C LYS A 283 9.32 -8.91 -6.53
N VAL A 284 8.25 -8.15 -6.71
CA VAL A 284 8.26 -6.68 -6.72
C VAL A 284 7.15 -6.19 -5.80
N ASP A 285 7.52 -5.40 -4.79
CA ASP A 285 6.58 -4.76 -3.89
C ASP A 285 6.09 -3.45 -4.52
N CYS A 286 4.82 -3.41 -4.92
CA CYS A 286 4.20 -2.26 -5.57
C CYS A 286 3.77 -1.16 -4.60
N THR A 287 3.94 -1.36 -3.29
CA THR A 287 3.60 -0.34 -2.29
C THR A 287 4.75 0.61 -1.99
N LEU A 288 5.98 0.23 -2.36
CA LEU A 288 7.15 1.08 -2.26
C LEU A 288 7.10 2.19 -3.30
N ASP A 289 7.39 3.44 -2.91
CA ASP A 289 7.37 4.59 -3.83
C ASP A 289 8.26 4.38 -5.05
N VAL A 290 9.45 3.79 -4.85
CA VAL A 290 10.41 3.43 -5.90
C VAL A 290 9.88 2.41 -6.90
N SER A 291 8.81 1.68 -6.59
CA SER A 291 8.24 0.64 -7.45
C SER A 291 6.84 0.97 -7.94
N LYS A 292 6.16 2.00 -7.39
CA LYS A 292 4.79 2.39 -7.77
C LYS A 292 4.68 2.70 -9.25
N GLN A 293 5.61 3.51 -9.79
CA GLN A 293 5.62 3.85 -11.21
C GLN A 293 5.79 2.59 -12.08
N LEU A 294 6.76 1.74 -11.75
CA LEU A 294 6.96 0.46 -12.44
C LEU A 294 5.68 -0.37 -12.45
N CYS A 295 5.00 -0.54 -11.31
CA CYS A 295 3.79 -1.35 -11.24
C CYS A 295 2.63 -0.77 -12.06
N ASN A 296 2.51 0.56 -12.13
CA ASN A 296 1.54 1.21 -13.02
C ASN A 296 1.89 0.97 -14.50
N GLU A 297 3.16 1.13 -14.89
CA GLU A 297 3.63 0.89 -16.26
C GLU A 297 3.49 -0.58 -16.68
N GLN A 298 3.60 -1.51 -15.73
CA GLN A 298 3.36 -2.93 -15.98
C GLN A 298 1.88 -3.31 -15.97
N GLU A 299 0.97 -2.35 -15.78
CA GLU A 299 -0.49 -2.53 -15.75
C GLU A 299 -0.96 -3.46 -14.62
N VAL A 300 -0.35 -3.31 -13.43
CA VAL A 300 -0.73 -4.09 -12.24
C VAL A 300 -1.98 -3.52 -11.60
N ASP A 301 -3.15 -4.00 -12.03
CA ASP A 301 -4.47 -3.55 -11.53
C ASP A 301 -4.92 -4.22 -10.22
N GLY A 302 -4.20 -5.24 -9.76
CA GLY A 302 -4.55 -6.01 -8.57
C GLY A 302 -3.38 -6.81 -8.02
N PHE A 303 -3.55 -7.38 -6.83
CA PHE A 303 -2.49 -8.14 -6.17
C PHE A 303 -2.95 -9.53 -5.70
N PRO A 304 -2.11 -10.57 -5.87
CA PRO A 304 -0.90 -10.60 -6.67
C PRO A 304 -1.22 -10.69 -8.17
N THR A 305 -0.40 -10.05 -9.00
CA THR A 305 -0.37 -10.22 -10.45
C THR A 305 0.95 -10.86 -10.85
N LEU A 306 0.89 -11.85 -11.76
CA LEU A 306 1.99 -12.72 -12.10
C LEU A 306 2.29 -12.63 -13.60
N TYR A 307 3.49 -12.16 -13.95
CA TYR A 307 3.92 -12.01 -15.34
C TYR A 307 5.20 -12.79 -15.60
N LEU A 308 5.26 -13.43 -16.77
CA LEU A 308 6.47 -14.06 -17.29
C LEU A 308 7.14 -13.12 -18.29
N TYR A 309 8.45 -12.94 -18.12
CA TYR A 309 9.31 -12.20 -19.02
C TYR A 309 10.32 -13.15 -19.67
N ARG A 310 10.68 -12.85 -20.91
CA ARG A 310 11.79 -13.47 -21.64
C ARG A 310 12.65 -12.37 -22.23
N ASP A 311 13.93 -12.36 -21.88
CA ASP A 311 14.93 -11.42 -22.41
C ASP A 311 14.45 -9.95 -22.40
N GLY A 312 13.93 -9.52 -21.24
CA GLY A 312 13.42 -8.18 -21.00
C GLY A 312 11.99 -7.90 -21.48
N ARG A 313 11.33 -8.84 -22.15
CA ARG A 313 9.98 -8.64 -22.73
C ARG A 313 8.92 -9.44 -21.98
N LYS A 314 7.78 -8.82 -21.69
CA LYS A 314 6.60 -9.49 -21.11
C LYS A 314 6.02 -10.45 -22.17
N VAL A 315 6.01 -11.76 -21.88
CA VAL A 315 5.57 -12.80 -22.85
C VAL A 315 4.24 -13.45 -22.48
N SER A 316 3.87 -13.48 -21.19
CA SER A 316 2.59 -14.04 -20.75
C SER A 316 2.18 -13.49 -19.39
N GLU A 317 0.88 -13.38 -19.18
CA GLU A 317 0.27 -13.28 -17.85
C GLU A 317 -0.15 -14.67 -17.36
N TYR A 318 -0.04 -14.90 -16.05
CA TYR A 318 -0.49 -16.13 -15.43
C TYR A 318 -1.80 -15.92 -14.67
N ASN A 319 -2.85 -16.61 -15.12
CA ASN A 319 -4.19 -16.56 -14.55
C ASN A 319 -4.66 -17.93 -13.98
N GLY A 320 -3.74 -18.90 -13.89
CA GLY A 320 -4.03 -20.24 -13.38
C GLY A 320 -4.10 -20.35 -11.85
N SER A 321 -4.17 -21.58 -11.36
CA SER A 321 -4.17 -21.85 -9.91
C SER A 321 -2.86 -21.44 -9.24
N ARG A 322 -2.89 -21.12 -7.96
CA ARG A 322 -1.71 -20.63 -7.23
C ARG A 322 -1.00 -21.72 -6.43
N ASN A 323 -1.15 -22.98 -6.83
CA ASN A 323 -0.41 -24.11 -6.25
C ASN A 323 0.95 -24.27 -6.94
N LEU A 324 1.85 -25.03 -6.30
CA LEU A 324 3.25 -25.15 -6.74
C LEU A 324 3.39 -25.80 -8.12
N ASP A 325 2.62 -26.86 -8.38
CA ASP A 325 2.75 -27.65 -9.59
C ASP A 325 2.30 -26.86 -10.81
N ASP A 326 1.16 -26.17 -10.75
CA ASP A 326 0.67 -25.36 -11.87
C ASP A 326 1.60 -24.18 -12.18
N LEU A 327 2.19 -23.56 -11.15
CA LEU A 327 3.18 -22.49 -11.33
C LEU A 327 4.48 -23.00 -11.94
N TYR A 328 4.93 -24.20 -11.53
CA TYR A 328 6.12 -24.85 -12.08
C TYR A 328 5.91 -25.23 -13.54
N ASP A 329 4.80 -25.91 -13.85
CA ASP A 329 4.46 -26.37 -15.19
C ASP A 329 4.28 -25.20 -16.15
N PHE A 330 3.71 -24.09 -15.68
CA PHE A 330 3.61 -22.87 -16.49
C PHE A 330 4.98 -22.37 -16.98
N VAL A 331 5.99 -22.36 -16.11
CA VAL A 331 7.36 -21.95 -16.47
C VAL A 331 8.00 -22.99 -17.40
N ILE A 332 7.88 -24.28 -17.09
CA ILE A 332 8.45 -25.38 -17.90
C ILE A 332 7.86 -25.41 -19.32
N ASN A 333 6.55 -25.22 -19.46
CA ASN A 333 5.88 -25.19 -20.76
C ASN A 333 6.38 -24.04 -21.65
N HIS A 334 6.72 -22.89 -21.06
CA HIS A 334 7.32 -21.78 -21.81
C HIS A 334 8.79 -22.03 -22.17
N LEU A 335 9.54 -22.71 -21.30
CA LEU A 335 10.91 -23.15 -21.62
C LEU A 335 10.91 -24.13 -22.81
N GLN A 336 10.01 -25.11 -22.83
CA GLN A 336 9.94 -26.10 -23.90
C GLN A 336 9.53 -25.50 -25.25
N LYS A 337 8.48 -24.65 -25.28
CA LYS A 337 8.08 -23.94 -26.50
C LYS A 337 9.20 -23.08 -27.10
N SER A 338 10.10 -22.55 -26.26
CA SER A 338 11.22 -21.75 -26.73
C SER A 338 12.32 -22.54 -27.45
N HIS A 339 12.42 -23.86 -27.19
CA HIS A 339 13.37 -24.75 -27.84
C HIS A 339 12.88 -25.23 -29.22
N ASP A 340 11.57 -25.25 -29.45
CA ASP A 340 10.98 -25.74 -30.70
C ASP A 340 10.86 -24.65 -31.79
N GLU A 341 11.12 -23.38 -31.47
CA GLU A 341 11.02 -22.23 -32.39
C GLU A 341 12.38 -21.76 -32.97
N LEU A 342 13.48 -22.49 -32.74
CA LEU A 342 14.84 -22.17 -33.20
C LEU A 342 15.33 -23.07 -34.35
#